data_AF-A0A920PDP6-F1
#
_entry.id   AF-A0A920PDP6-F1
#
_cell.length_a   1.000
_cell.length_b   1.000
_cell.length_c   1.000
_cell.angle_alpha   90.00
_cell.angle_beta   90.00
_cell.angle_gamma   90.00
#
_symmetry.space_group_name_H-M   'P 1'
#
loop_
_entity.id
_entity.type
_entity.pdbx_description
1 polymer ?
#
loop_
_entity_poly.entity_id
_entity_poly.type
_entity_poly.pdbx_seq_one_letter_code
_entity_poly.pdbx_strand_id
1 'polypeptide(L)'
;MLGLYEGPKKAFLPRHGVGHFIPPSEINFRANIFAMKKKGVEKIISVSAVGSMKEEYLPGHFLVPDQFIDRTHRRISTFFAKGMVGHVSLADPTCF
;
A
#
# COMPACT_ATOMS: atom_id res chain seq x y z
N MET A 1 -13.64 -0.94 8.49
CA MET A 1 -14.52 -0.02 9.25
C MET A 1 -14.58 1.27 8.46
N LEU A 2 -15.75 1.67 7.97
CA LEU A 2 -15.96 2.97 7.32
C LEU A 2 -16.25 3.98 8.43
N GLY A 3 -15.37 4.96 8.64
CA GLY A 3 -15.59 6.06 9.56
C GLY A 3 -15.90 7.33 8.78
N LEU A 4 -17.07 7.92 9.02
CA LEU A 4 -17.38 9.27 8.57
C LEU A 4 -16.95 10.23 9.68
N TYR A 5 -16.03 11.13 9.37
CA TYR A 5 -15.62 12.24 10.22
C TYR A 5 -15.88 13.50 9.40
N GLU A 6 -16.31 14.60 10.03
CA GLU A 6 -16.57 15.86 9.33
C GLU A 6 -15.29 16.32 8.61
N GLY A 7 -15.30 16.22 7.27
CA GLY A 7 -14.14 16.32 6.42
C GLY A 7 -14.33 15.53 5.10
N PRO A 8 -13.33 15.50 4.20
CA PRO A 8 -13.41 14.72 2.96
C PRO A 8 -13.73 13.24 3.28
N LYS A 9 -14.48 12.57 2.40
CA LYS A 9 -14.80 11.14 2.55
C LYS A 9 -13.50 10.34 2.68
N LYS A 10 -13.29 9.72 3.85
CA LYS A 10 -12.11 8.90 4.15
C LYS A 10 -12.49 7.42 4.15
N ALA A 11 -11.59 6.58 3.69
CA ALA A 11 -11.71 5.12 3.77
C ALA A 11 -10.51 4.57 4.55
N PHE A 12 -10.76 3.65 5.47
CA PHE A 12 -9.72 2.99 6.25
C PHE A 12 -9.76 1.47 6.04
N LEU A 13 -8.59 0.89 5.81
CA LEU A 13 -8.42 -0.54 5.56
C LEU A 13 -7.17 -1.06 6.30
N PRO A 14 -7.32 -1.87 7.36
CA PRO A 14 -6.19 -2.52 8.00
C PRO A 14 -5.63 -3.60 7.07
N ARG A 15 -4.39 -3.42 6.60
CA ARG A 15 -3.76 -4.33 5.62
C ARG A 15 -3.62 -5.78 6.09
N HIS A 16 -3.53 -5.99 7.40
CA HIS A 16 -3.41 -7.31 8.06
C HIS A 16 -4.75 -7.85 8.59
N GLY A 17 -5.87 -7.21 8.23
CA GLY A 17 -7.18 -7.53 8.79
C GLY A 17 -7.38 -6.98 10.21
N VAL A 18 -8.62 -7.03 10.68
CA VAL A 18 -8.98 -6.68 12.07
C VAL A 18 -8.41 -7.78 12.98
N GLY A 19 -7.60 -7.41 13.97
CA GLY A 19 -6.90 -8.41 14.80
C GLY A 19 -5.56 -8.90 14.25
N HIS A 20 -5.07 -8.32 13.14
CA HIS A 20 -3.70 -8.48 12.65
C HIS A 20 -3.25 -9.92 12.33
N PHE A 21 -4.13 -10.74 11.75
CA PHE A 21 -3.87 -12.17 11.53
C PHE A 21 -3.38 -12.52 10.12
N ILE A 22 -3.47 -11.62 9.14
CA ILE A 22 -3.05 -11.90 7.76
C ILE A 22 -1.55 -11.59 7.64
N PRO A 23 -0.67 -12.57 7.37
CA PRO A 23 0.76 -12.31 7.24
C PRO A 23 1.08 -11.49 5.96
N PRO A 24 2.19 -10.74 5.91
CA PRO A 24 2.54 -9.88 4.78
C PRO A 24 2.51 -10.55 3.39
N SER A 25 2.85 -11.85 3.32
CA SER A 25 2.87 -12.65 2.09
C SER A 25 1.48 -13.02 1.56
N GLU A 26 0.45 -13.02 2.41
CA GLU A 26 -0.91 -13.46 2.08
C GLU A 26 -1.89 -12.30 1.91
N ILE A 27 -1.43 -11.06 2.12
CA ILE A 27 -2.26 -9.88 1.89
C ILE A 27 -2.71 -9.86 0.43
N ASN A 28 -4.02 -9.77 0.22
CA ASN A 28 -4.59 -9.57 -1.10
C ASN A 28 -4.52 -8.09 -1.51
N PHE A 29 -3.32 -7.63 -1.91
CA PHE A 29 -3.08 -6.24 -2.30
C PHE A 29 -4.00 -5.78 -3.44
N ARG A 30 -4.28 -6.65 -4.41
CA ARG A 30 -5.19 -6.35 -5.53
C ARG A 30 -6.60 -6.05 -5.04
N ALA A 31 -7.14 -6.88 -4.16
CA ALA A 31 -8.47 -6.64 -3.59
C ALA A 31 -8.52 -5.34 -2.77
N ASN A 32 -7.46 -5.06 -2.00
CA ASN A 32 -7.37 -3.83 -1.21
C ASN A 32 -7.39 -2.57 -2.09
N ILE A 33 -6.52 -2.52 -3.11
CA ILE A 33 -6.45 -1.37 -4.03
C ILE A 33 -7.73 -1.26 -4.88
N PHE A 34 -8.29 -2.37 -5.35
CA PHE A 34 -9.54 -2.37 -6.09
C PHE A 34 -10.71 -1.86 -5.24
N ALA A 35 -10.81 -2.28 -3.98
CA ALA A 35 -11.84 -1.82 -3.06
C ALA A 35 -11.77 -0.30 -2.84
N MET A 36 -10.55 0.24 -2.68
CA MET A 36 -10.32 1.69 -2.58
C MET A 36 -10.77 2.42 -3.85
N LYS A 37 -10.34 1.94 -5.03
CA LYS A 37 -10.74 2.51 -6.32
C LYS A 37 -12.25 2.48 -6.52
N LYS A 38 -12.90 1.36 -6.24
CA LYS A 38 -14.36 1.18 -6.33
C LYS A 38 -15.12 2.10 -5.36
N LYS A 39 -14.50 2.49 -4.24
CA LYS A 39 -15.05 3.46 -3.28
C LYS A 39 -14.80 4.91 -3.66
N GLY A 40 -14.15 5.19 -4.80
CA GLY A 40 -13.87 6.55 -5.26
C GLY A 40 -12.66 7.19 -4.58
N VAL A 41 -11.77 6.41 -3.98
CA VAL A 41 -10.53 6.93 -3.40
C VAL A 41 -9.58 7.33 -4.52
N GLU A 42 -9.11 8.58 -4.48
CA GLU A 42 -8.18 9.15 -5.48
C GLU A 42 -6.73 9.13 -5.02
N LYS A 43 -6.49 9.26 -3.70
CA LYS A 43 -5.16 9.23 -3.08
C LYS A 43 -5.12 8.21 -1.95
N ILE A 44 -4.05 7.44 -1.89
CA ILE A 44 -3.83 6.43 -0.84
C ILE A 44 -2.60 6.84 -0.04
N ILE A 45 -2.76 6.96 1.27
CA ILE A 45 -1.64 7.08 2.22
C ILE A 45 -1.51 5.71 2.91
N SER A 46 -0.33 5.11 2.82
CA SER A 46 -0.02 3.82 3.45
C SER A 46 1.01 4.01 4.56
N VAL A 47 0.79 3.35 5.69
CA VAL A 47 1.70 3.37 6.84
C VAL A 47 2.31 1.98 6.99
N SER A 48 3.61 1.90 7.26
CA SER A 48 4.32 0.65 7.49
C SER A 48 5.36 0.82 8.58
N ALA A 49 5.46 -0.15 9.49
CA ALA A 49 6.59 -0.25 10.40
C ALA A 49 7.77 -0.89 9.66
N VAL A 50 8.96 -0.29 9.79
CA VAL A 50 10.19 -0.72 9.11
C VAL A 50 11.37 -0.62 10.08
N GLY A 51 12.45 -1.35 9.76
CA GLY A 51 13.75 -1.16 10.41
C GLY A 51 14.62 -0.20 9.60
N SER A 52 15.34 0.68 10.27
CA SER A 52 16.32 1.54 9.60
C SER A 52 17.52 0.73 9.11
N MET A 53 18.07 1.13 7.96
CA MET A 53 19.37 0.68 7.44
C MET A 53 20.43 1.80 7.47
N LYS A 54 20.14 2.90 8.17
CA LYS A 54 21.05 4.04 8.38
C LYS A 54 21.07 4.45 9.84
N GLU A 55 22.25 4.76 10.36
CA GLU A 55 22.45 5.12 11.77
C GLU A 55 21.70 6.40 12.18
N GLU A 56 21.55 7.35 11.26
CA GLU A 56 20.88 8.65 11.49
C GLU A 56 19.36 8.54 11.70
N TYR A 57 18.73 7.43 11.32
CA TYR A 57 17.30 7.21 11.51
C TYR A 57 17.03 6.30 12.71
N LEU A 58 16.68 6.92 13.83
CA LEU A 58 16.41 6.26 15.09
C LEU A 58 14.95 5.75 15.16
N PRO A 59 14.66 4.74 16.02
CA PRO A 59 13.28 4.34 16.31
C PRO A 59 12.40 5.54 16.69
N GLY A 60 11.21 5.62 16.07
CA GLY A 60 10.27 6.73 16.25
C GLY A 60 10.36 7.83 15.18
N HIS A 61 11.42 7.84 14.36
CA HIS A 61 11.47 8.74 13.20
C HIS A 61 10.44 8.32 12.13
N PHE A 62 9.84 9.32 11.49
CA PHE A 62 8.96 9.13 10.34
C PHE A 62 9.71 9.51 9.06
N LEU A 63 9.52 8.71 8.02
CA LEU A 63 10.07 8.94 6.69
C LEU A 63 8.96 8.80 5.66
N VAL A 64 9.04 9.60 4.60
CA VAL A 64 8.19 9.49 3.41
C VAL A 64 9.08 8.93 2.29
N PRO A 65 9.09 7.61 2.04
CA PRO A 65 9.93 7.03 1.00
C PRO A 65 9.44 7.45 -0.39
N ASP A 66 10.38 7.76 -1.27
CA ASP A 66 10.16 8.09 -2.69
C ASP A 66 10.60 6.96 -3.64
N GLN A 67 11.34 5.97 -3.13
CA GLN A 67 11.91 4.86 -3.90
C GLN A 67 11.81 3.53 -3.15
N PHE A 68 11.87 2.42 -3.90
CA PHE A 68 11.78 1.07 -3.35
C PHE A 68 12.67 0.08 -4.09
N ILE A 69 13.16 -0.94 -3.37
CA ILE A 69 13.78 -2.13 -3.96
C ILE A 69 12.84 -3.31 -3.69
N ASP A 70 12.30 -3.93 -4.75
CA ASP A 70 11.41 -5.08 -4.61
C ASP A 70 12.22 -6.39 -4.50
N ARG A 71 12.17 -7.01 -3.32
CA ARG A 71 12.68 -8.36 -3.05
C ARG A 71 11.56 -9.36 -2.76
N THR A 72 10.34 -9.04 -3.14
CA THR A 72 9.18 -9.88 -2.89
C THR A 72 9.05 -10.94 -3.98
N HIS A 73 8.53 -12.10 -3.61
CA HIS A 73 8.30 -13.21 -4.54
C HIS A 73 6.90 -13.77 -4.33
N ARG A 74 6.34 -14.40 -5.37
CA ARG A 74 5.04 -15.12 -5.36
C ARG A 74 3.79 -14.26 -5.11
N ARG A 75 3.94 -12.94 -4.96
CA ARG A 75 2.81 -12.00 -4.87
C ARG A 75 2.32 -11.67 -6.27
N ILE A 76 1.00 -11.65 -6.46
CA ILE A 76 0.42 -11.17 -7.72
C ILE A 76 0.42 -9.64 -7.69
N SER A 77 1.31 -9.02 -8.46
CA SER A 77 1.63 -7.58 -8.43
C SER A 77 0.91 -6.75 -9.52
N THR A 78 0.01 -7.35 -10.30
CA THR A 78 -0.64 -6.68 -11.43
C THR A 78 -2.14 -6.95 -11.50
N PHE A 79 -2.89 -5.98 -12.03
CA PHE A 79 -4.29 -6.14 -12.45
C PHE A 79 -4.43 -6.61 -13.90
N PHE A 80 -3.38 -6.46 -14.70
CA PHE A 80 -3.35 -6.94 -16.07
C PHE A 80 -3.29 -8.47 -16.07
N ALA A 81 -4.21 -9.10 -16.81
CA ALA A 81 -4.40 -10.55 -16.86
C ALA A 81 -4.52 -11.01 -18.31
N LYS A 82 -4.79 -12.31 -18.53
CA LYS A 82 -4.92 -12.90 -19.87
C LYS A 82 -5.80 -12.02 -20.78
N GLY A 83 -5.25 -11.62 -21.93
CA GLY A 83 -5.90 -10.72 -22.89
C GLY A 83 -5.55 -9.24 -22.75
N MET A 84 -4.73 -8.86 -21.76
CA MET A 84 -4.28 -7.48 -21.57
C MET A 84 -2.85 -7.45 -21.00
N VAL A 85 -1.99 -6.65 -21.62
CA VAL A 85 -0.61 -6.40 -21.15
C VAL A 85 -0.51 -4.96 -20.70
N GLY A 86 0.09 -4.73 -19.54
CA GLY A 86 0.36 -3.39 -19.03
C GLY A 86 1.77 -3.28 -18.48
N HIS A 87 2.47 -2.24 -18.92
CA HIS A 87 3.79 -1.87 -18.45
C HIS A 87 3.66 -0.53 -17.74
N VAL A 88 3.80 -0.55 -16.41
CA VAL A 88 3.71 0.65 -15.57
C VAL A 88 5.12 1.07 -15.19
N SER A 89 5.48 2.33 -15.42
CA SER A 89 6.75 2.87 -14.97
C SER A 89 6.83 2.85 -13.44
N LEU A 90 7.99 2.49 -12.91
CA LEU A 90 8.33 2.58 -11.49
C LEU A 90 9.51 3.53 -11.25
N ALA A 91 9.82 4.41 -12.22
CA ALA A 91 10.83 5.45 -12.05
C ALA A 91 10.47 6.38 -10.87
N ASP A 92 9.19 6.80 -10.83
CA ASP A 92 8.61 7.62 -9.76
C ASP A 92 7.42 6.86 -9.14
N PRO A 93 7.67 5.93 -8.20
CA PRO A 93 6.66 4.98 -7.71
C PRO A 93 5.69 5.58 -6.68
N THR A 94 5.89 6.82 -6.25
CA THR A 94 5.03 7.55 -5.31
C THR A 94 4.55 8.86 -5.91
N CYS A 95 3.41 9.37 -5.43
CA CYS A 95 2.90 10.69 -5.79
C CYS A 95 3.29 11.73 -4.73
N PHE A 96 3.85 12.86 -5.17
CA PHE A 96 4.06 14.06 -4.37
C PHE A 96 3.04 15.14 -4.76
#